data_AF-A0A077ZZC1-F1
#
_entry.id   AF-A0A077ZZC1-F1
#
_cell.length_a   1.000
_cell.length_b   1.000
_cell.length_c   1.000
_cell.angle_alpha   90.00
_cell.angle_beta   90.00
_cell.angle_gamma   90.00
#
_symmetry.space_group_name_H-M   'P 1'
#
loop_
_entity.id
_entity.type
_entity.pdbx_description
1 polymer ?
#
loop_
_entity_poly.entity_id
_entity_poly.type
_entity_poly.pdbx_seq_one_letter_code
_entity_poly.pdbx_strand_id
1 'polypeptide(L)'
;MSCPFLDPTMLARLPPEKREEMKEMYHKMKQEQNDHLKIDIKEDEIDNISPEQMMMGMTGASTSMGSSLCPMMSTGSSGGSQASEEQEPLNFQDQFENDPQAFMERMAKMQDAGGSCPMMSSKYFDPFNEKMEFGWSCNYKSRWAFLLNHKGRLTTRKYLLGRKLMERLPYPLKHTLFHPDDLKKLRDKPFSGLFFHFDKYKEEANKLYKEGEYFEAIEYYEQILSVFKWLDFTDKEKNDDFFKALKLDPILDKDIKVSEKDLGDDECEIEMRKNLVVTLLMSIGYCYLKLFFFDEALKCFNYSLEIAPEATDVYLRRSQCFMYNKESDMQDLKQAVNDANKALEKRPKDKFYNNHKKDLENVVQNYVTNKVMFIKEMIGKAEAQLALRQKLKLKRQRYLEETKGVAQDQEKQNSDDEQEDLTYPEECRVLDIMKDKYYDAVQFFNDTEDKKQLQLAVKEYQRFCYLYDKMSRFLVFDPTEIEEDIYQRLGESEKTALSNPKIVKEINIIRRRKAAKILEDEDVNILNFQMFQYALKLFQKEKKKKLKEEEEKKQREEELLNGGKKQTAQGSMGKLILINFLFFMVVASGIMFASGTSLFDLLGVTYFAAKKKDEGF
;
A
#
# COMPACT_ATOMS: atom_id res chain seq x y z
N MET A 1 -2.29 -30.45 12.06
CA MET A 1 -2.61 -29.09 11.58
C MET A 1 -1.29 -28.41 11.27
N SER A 2 -0.88 -28.41 10.01
CA SER A 2 0.31 -27.67 9.56
C SER A 2 0.03 -26.17 9.67
N CYS A 3 0.99 -25.40 10.15
CA CYS A 3 0.91 -23.95 10.21
C CYS A 3 1.02 -23.40 8.78
N PRO A 4 -0.02 -22.78 8.19
CA PRO A 4 0.02 -22.33 6.79
C PRO A 4 1.08 -21.25 6.51
N PHE A 5 1.59 -20.57 7.55
CA PHE A 5 2.59 -19.49 7.46
C PHE A 5 4.03 -19.93 7.38
N LEU A 6 4.30 -21.12 7.88
CA LEU A 6 5.64 -21.62 7.98
C LEU A 6 5.68 -22.80 7.05
N ASP A 7 6.11 -22.53 5.82
CA ASP A 7 6.38 -23.56 4.82
C ASP A 7 7.00 -24.75 5.55
N PRO A 8 6.36 -25.94 5.52
CA PRO A 8 6.85 -27.12 6.22
C PRO A 8 8.32 -27.40 5.92
N THR A 9 8.80 -27.02 4.73
CA THR A 9 10.20 -27.14 4.34
C THR A 9 11.11 -26.12 5.05
N MET A 10 10.66 -24.89 5.28
CA MET A 10 11.35 -23.90 6.11
C MET A 10 11.38 -24.30 7.58
N LEU A 11 10.25 -24.77 8.13
CA LEU A 11 10.23 -25.33 9.49
C LEU A 11 11.20 -26.49 9.61
N ALA A 12 11.27 -27.36 8.59
CA ALA A 12 12.18 -28.50 8.60
C ALA A 12 13.66 -28.08 8.67
N ARG A 13 14.02 -26.88 8.19
CA ARG A 13 15.38 -26.33 8.31
C ARG A 13 15.72 -25.82 9.71
N LEU A 14 14.71 -25.54 10.55
CA LEU A 14 14.91 -25.06 11.91
C LEU A 14 15.20 -26.20 12.90
N PRO A 15 16.08 -25.99 13.90
CA PRO A 15 16.19 -26.88 15.05
C PRO A 15 14.81 -27.12 15.69
N PRO A 16 14.51 -28.33 16.22
CA PRO A 16 13.20 -28.66 16.77
C PRO A 16 12.69 -27.66 17.81
N GLU A 17 13.57 -27.20 18.70
CA GLU A 17 13.25 -26.21 19.73
C GLU A 17 12.81 -24.86 19.14
N LYS A 18 13.49 -24.41 18.08
CA LYS A 18 13.18 -23.15 17.37
C LYS A 18 11.92 -23.25 16.52
N ARG A 19 11.57 -24.44 16.02
CA ARG A 19 10.28 -24.66 15.36
C ARG A 19 9.12 -24.42 16.32
N GLU A 20 9.21 -24.94 17.54
CA GLU A 20 8.14 -24.74 18.53
C GLU A 20 8.09 -23.28 18.99
N GLU A 21 9.23 -22.62 19.20
CA GLU A 21 9.27 -21.16 19.51
C GLU A 21 8.63 -20.32 18.39
N MET A 22 8.92 -20.61 17.12
CA MET A 22 8.30 -19.94 15.97
C MET A 22 6.79 -20.20 15.87
N LYS A 23 6.36 -21.44 16.14
CA LYS A 23 4.92 -21.78 16.21
C LYS A 23 4.24 -21.06 17.36
N GLU A 24 4.87 -20.96 18.52
CA GLU A 24 4.33 -20.27 19.70
C GLU A 24 4.25 -18.75 19.46
N MET A 25 5.32 -18.15 18.94
CA MET A 25 5.33 -16.74 18.55
C MET A 25 4.24 -16.45 17.51
N TYR A 26 4.09 -17.33 16.51
CA TYR A 26 3.02 -17.23 15.53
C TYR A 26 1.64 -17.39 16.17
N HIS A 27 1.43 -18.38 17.04
CA HIS A 27 0.16 -18.55 17.74
C HIS A 27 -0.19 -17.34 18.57
N LYS A 28 0.80 -16.72 19.21
CA LYS A 28 0.61 -15.48 19.96
C LYS A 28 0.27 -14.30 19.04
N MET A 29 0.98 -14.14 17.92
CA MET A 29 0.64 -13.12 16.92
C MET A 29 -0.76 -13.32 16.34
N LYS A 30 -1.14 -14.57 16.03
CA LYS A 30 -2.47 -14.93 15.54
C LYS A 30 -3.52 -14.74 16.61
N GLN A 31 -3.22 -15.04 17.87
CA GLN A 31 -4.15 -14.82 18.98
C GLN A 31 -4.36 -13.32 19.22
N GLU A 32 -3.29 -12.51 19.20
CA GLU A 32 -3.38 -11.06 19.24
C GLU A 32 -4.21 -10.55 18.05
N GLN A 33 -3.93 -11.00 16.82
CA GLN A 33 -4.74 -10.66 15.64
C GLN A 33 -6.20 -11.10 15.76
N ASN A 34 -6.48 -12.34 16.19
CA ASN A 34 -7.82 -12.88 16.37
C ASN A 34 -8.60 -12.11 17.44
N ASP A 35 -7.98 -11.86 18.60
CA ASP A 35 -8.59 -11.07 19.68
C ASP A 35 -8.86 -9.63 19.23
N HIS A 36 -8.15 -9.15 18.21
CA HIS A 36 -8.36 -7.86 17.56
C HIS A 36 -9.34 -7.89 16.36
N LEU A 37 -9.53 -9.03 15.69
CA LEU A 37 -10.23 -9.19 14.41
C LEU A 37 -11.43 -10.15 14.45
N LYS A 38 -12.05 -10.39 15.62
CA LYS A 38 -13.39 -11.04 15.71
C LYS A 38 -14.49 -10.12 15.14
N ILE A 39 -14.36 -9.80 13.86
CA ILE A 39 -15.33 -9.08 13.07
C ILE A 39 -15.91 -10.13 12.13
N ASP A 40 -17.07 -10.68 12.50
CA ASP A 40 -17.82 -11.57 11.62
C ASP A 40 -18.43 -10.70 10.51
N ILE A 41 -17.86 -10.79 9.31
CA ILE A 41 -18.43 -10.14 8.13
C ILE A 41 -19.58 -11.04 7.65
N LYS A 42 -20.82 -10.56 7.77
CA LYS A 42 -22.02 -11.32 7.40
C LYS A 42 -22.31 -11.17 5.91
N GLU A 43 -22.57 -12.28 5.22
CA GLU A 43 -22.90 -12.29 3.78
C GLU A 43 -24.17 -11.48 3.48
N ASP A 44 -25.21 -11.58 4.31
CA ASP A 44 -26.53 -10.96 4.08
C ASP A 44 -26.53 -9.42 4.01
N GLU A 45 -25.47 -8.77 4.54
CA GLU A 45 -25.33 -7.30 4.51
C GLU A 45 -24.63 -6.81 3.24
N ILE A 46 -23.96 -7.71 2.50
CA ILE A 46 -23.07 -7.32 1.39
C ILE A 46 -23.74 -7.40 0.02
N ASP A 47 -24.82 -8.16 -0.19
CA ASP A 47 -25.36 -8.35 -1.54
C ASP A 47 -26.33 -7.25 -2.06
N ASN A 48 -26.59 -6.18 -1.30
CA ASN A 48 -27.64 -5.20 -1.63
C ASN A 48 -27.21 -3.96 -2.45
N ILE A 49 -25.94 -3.85 -2.87
CA ILE A 49 -25.48 -2.72 -3.73
C ILE A 49 -24.76 -3.30 -4.94
N SER A 50 -25.32 -3.10 -6.14
CA SER A 50 -24.67 -3.59 -7.36
C SER A 50 -23.40 -2.78 -7.67
N PRO A 51 -22.35 -3.40 -8.25
CA PRO A 51 -21.15 -2.68 -8.70
C PRO A 51 -21.47 -1.49 -9.62
N GLU A 52 -22.57 -1.56 -10.38
CA GLU A 52 -23.03 -0.49 -11.26
C GLU A 52 -23.52 0.74 -10.48
N GLN A 53 -24.13 0.57 -9.31
CA GLN A 53 -24.54 1.69 -8.45
C GLN A 53 -23.32 2.43 -7.85
N MET A 54 -22.22 1.72 -7.58
CA MET A 54 -20.95 2.35 -7.18
C MET A 54 -20.26 3.09 -8.33
N MET A 55 -20.50 2.67 -9.58
CA MET A 55 -19.93 3.29 -10.79
C MET A 55 -20.71 4.53 -11.24
N MET A 56 -22.02 4.60 -11.00
CA MET A 56 -22.85 5.75 -11.38
C MET A 56 -22.51 7.05 -10.63
N GLY A 57 -21.78 6.99 -9.51
CA GLY A 57 -21.30 8.18 -8.79
C GLY A 57 -20.23 9.00 -9.56
N MET A 58 -19.63 8.45 -10.61
CA MET A 58 -18.63 9.15 -11.45
C MET A 58 -19.13 9.50 -12.86
N THR A 59 -20.20 8.85 -13.34
CA THR A 59 -20.89 9.23 -14.57
C THR A 59 -22.02 10.19 -14.24
N GLY A 60 -21.70 11.48 -14.12
CA GLY A 60 -22.73 12.52 -13.97
C GLY A 60 -23.81 12.36 -15.05
N ALA A 61 -25.06 12.29 -14.61
CA ALA A 61 -26.23 12.12 -15.46
C ALA A 61 -26.28 13.21 -16.55
N SER A 62 -25.88 12.85 -17.77
CA SER A 62 -26.24 13.58 -18.98
C SER A 62 -27.43 12.86 -19.63
N THR A 63 -28.56 13.54 -19.61
CA THR A 63 -29.81 13.22 -20.31
C THR A 63 -29.60 12.76 -21.76
N SER A 64 -30.36 11.71 -22.11
CA SER A 64 -30.69 11.17 -23.43
C SER A 64 -30.31 12.02 -24.65
N MET A 65 -29.61 11.40 -25.60
CA MET A 65 -29.88 11.55 -27.04
C MET A 65 -29.57 10.28 -27.82
N GLY A 66 -30.60 9.78 -28.51
CA GLY A 66 -30.51 9.24 -29.87
C GLY A 66 -29.74 7.94 -30.10
N SER A 67 -30.39 6.80 -29.86
CA SER A 67 -30.03 5.52 -30.47
C SER A 67 -30.27 5.58 -31.99
N SER A 68 -29.21 5.79 -32.79
CA SER A 68 -29.24 5.52 -34.22
C SER A 68 -28.73 4.11 -34.50
N LEU A 69 -29.67 3.25 -34.88
CA LEU A 69 -29.45 1.93 -35.48
C LEU A 69 -28.45 2.02 -36.65
N CYS A 70 -27.36 1.26 -36.60
CA CYS A 70 -26.55 0.97 -37.78
C CYS A 70 -27.08 -0.31 -38.47
N PRO A 71 -27.12 -0.35 -39.82
CA PRO A 71 -27.74 -1.43 -40.57
C PRO A 71 -26.79 -2.60 -40.79
N MET A 72 -27.36 -3.80 -40.75
CA MET A 72 -26.77 -5.03 -41.29
C MET A 72 -26.49 -4.85 -42.78
N MET A 73 -25.22 -4.95 -43.18
CA MET A 73 -24.82 -5.13 -44.57
C MET A 73 -24.38 -6.57 -44.78
N SER A 74 -25.18 -7.30 -45.56
CA SER A 74 -24.77 -8.53 -46.24
C SER A 74 -23.96 -8.17 -47.47
N THR A 75 -22.85 -8.85 -47.72
CA THR A 75 -22.34 -9.09 -49.07
C THR A 75 -21.67 -10.45 -49.14
N GLY A 76 -22.16 -11.30 -50.04
CA GLY A 76 -21.37 -12.39 -50.60
C GLY A 76 -20.54 -11.86 -51.78
N SER A 77 -19.47 -12.59 -52.13
CA SER A 77 -19.23 -13.13 -53.49
C SER A 77 -17.74 -13.46 -53.74
N SER A 78 -17.54 -14.70 -54.22
CA SER A 78 -16.63 -15.15 -55.29
C SER A 78 -15.16 -14.71 -55.37
N GLY A 79 -14.26 -15.71 -55.26
CA GLY A 79 -13.47 -16.22 -56.39
C GLY A 79 -12.16 -15.52 -56.77
N GLY A 80 -11.07 -16.30 -56.87
CA GLY A 80 -9.87 -15.92 -57.62
C GLY A 80 -8.58 -16.60 -57.17
N SER A 81 -8.25 -17.73 -57.78
CA SER A 81 -6.93 -18.37 -57.72
C SER A 81 -5.96 -17.67 -58.67
N GLN A 82 -4.68 -17.46 -58.28
CA GLN A 82 -3.51 -17.63 -59.16
C GLN A 82 -2.15 -17.42 -58.47
N ALA A 83 -1.20 -18.21 -58.98
CA ALA A 83 0.24 -17.99 -59.13
C ALA A 83 1.16 -18.02 -57.89
N SER A 84 1.94 -19.10 -57.84
CA SER A 84 3.19 -19.29 -57.11
C SER A 84 4.32 -18.45 -57.72
N GLU A 85 4.93 -17.58 -56.91
CA GLU A 85 6.23 -16.96 -57.20
C GLU A 85 7.34 -17.66 -56.39
N GLU A 86 8.45 -17.91 -57.07
CA GLU A 86 9.68 -18.50 -56.53
C GLU A 86 10.30 -17.60 -55.47
N GLN A 87 10.50 -18.14 -54.26
CA GLN A 87 11.24 -17.45 -53.20
C GLN A 87 12.73 -17.73 -53.34
N GLU A 88 13.52 -16.65 -53.46
CA GLU A 88 14.97 -16.68 -53.29
C GLU A 88 15.35 -17.23 -51.89
N PRO A 89 16.50 -17.94 -51.77
CA PRO A 89 16.97 -18.44 -50.49
C PRO A 89 17.35 -17.27 -49.57
N LEU A 90 16.43 -16.91 -48.68
CA LEU A 90 16.63 -15.89 -47.66
C LEU A 90 17.69 -16.34 -46.65
N ASN A 91 18.67 -15.46 -46.45
CA ASN A 91 19.73 -15.63 -45.47
C ASN A 91 19.14 -15.75 -44.06
N PHE A 92 19.29 -16.92 -43.45
CA PHE A 92 18.65 -17.30 -42.19
C PHE A 92 19.13 -16.45 -41.01
N GLN A 93 20.34 -15.88 -41.08
CA GLN A 93 20.95 -15.14 -39.96
C GLN A 93 20.34 -13.73 -39.74
N ASP A 94 19.97 -13.01 -40.80
CA ASP A 94 19.57 -11.58 -40.70
C ASP A 94 18.11 -11.36 -40.24
N GLN A 95 17.32 -12.42 -40.04
CA GLN A 95 15.91 -12.32 -39.63
C GLN A 95 15.66 -12.49 -38.12
N PHE A 96 16.68 -12.83 -37.34
CA PHE A 96 16.51 -13.14 -35.91
C PHE A 96 16.63 -11.92 -34.98
N GLU A 97 17.27 -10.83 -35.42
CA GLU A 97 17.82 -9.84 -34.48
C GLU A 97 16.86 -8.75 -33.98
N ASN A 98 15.63 -8.61 -34.47
CA ASN A 98 14.85 -7.39 -34.18
C ASN A 98 13.41 -7.55 -33.66
N ASP A 99 12.84 -8.76 -33.55
CA ASP A 99 11.48 -8.90 -33.01
C ASP A 99 11.20 -10.28 -32.38
N PRO A 100 11.44 -10.44 -31.07
CA PRO A 100 11.08 -11.65 -30.31
C PRO A 100 9.58 -11.99 -30.37
N GLN A 101 8.72 -11.03 -30.68
CA GLN A 101 7.29 -11.25 -30.83
C GLN A 101 6.92 -11.75 -32.23
N ALA A 102 7.66 -11.36 -33.28
CA ALA A 102 7.55 -11.99 -34.60
C ALA A 102 7.96 -13.47 -34.55
N PHE A 103 8.91 -13.84 -33.67
CA PHE A 103 9.20 -15.23 -33.36
C PHE A 103 8.01 -15.93 -32.70
N MET A 104 7.39 -15.33 -31.67
CA MET A 104 6.18 -15.88 -31.04
C MET A 104 4.99 -15.98 -32.02
N GLU A 105 4.81 -15.01 -32.91
CA GLU A 105 3.79 -15.05 -33.98
C GLU A 105 4.10 -16.11 -35.05
N ARG A 106 5.38 -16.35 -35.38
CA ARG A 106 5.77 -17.47 -36.26
C ARG A 106 5.53 -18.81 -35.59
N MET A 107 5.83 -18.94 -34.30
CA MET A 107 5.52 -20.15 -33.52
C MET A 107 4.02 -20.39 -33.47
N ALA A 108 3.20 -19.34 -33.31
CA ALA A 108 1.74 -19.42 -33.39
C ALA A 108 1.25 -19.80 -34.81
N LYS A 109 1.82 -19.23 -35.87
CA LYS A 109 1.49 -19.62 -37.26
C LYS A 109 1.91 -21.05 -37.60
N MET A 110 2.99 -21.56 -37.00
CA MET A 110 3.37 -22.97 -37.12
C MET A 110 2.38 -23.92 -36.42
N GLN A 111 1.69 -23.46 -35.37
CA GLN A 111 0.60 -24.22 -34.74
C GLN A 111 -0.64 -24.32 -35.65
N ASP A 112 -0.96 -23.26 -36.38
CA ASP A 112 -2.10 -23.23 -37.32
C ASP A 112 -1.86 -24.11 -38.58
N ALA A 113 -0.60 -24.39 -38.92
CA ALA A 113 -0.23 -25.18 -40.10
C ALA A 113 -0.45 -26.71 -39.97
N GLY A 114 -1.17 -27.17 -38.94
CA GLY A 114 -1.65 -28.57 -38.84
C GLY A 114 -0.61 -29.60 -38.40
N GLY A 115 0.61 -29.17 -38.06
CA GLY A 115 1.56 -30.00 -37.31
C GLY A 115 1.18 -29.99 -35.83
N SER A 116 0.28 -30.88 -35.41
CA SER A 116 -0.10 -31.00 -33.99
C SER A 116 1.09 -31.52 -33.18
N CYS A 117 1.95 -30.61 -32.74
CA CYS A 117 2.84 -30.89 -31.62
C CYS A 117 1.92 -31.19 -30.42
N PRO A 118 1.97 -32.38 -29.80
CA PRO A 118 1.08 -32.77 -28.69
C PRO A 118 1.21 -31.90 -27.43
N MET A 119 2.10 -30.90 -27.45
CA MET A 119 2.48 -30.04 -26.34
C MET A 119 1.83 -28.63 -26.38
N MET A 120 1.01 -28.31 -27.38
CA MET A 120 0.39 -26.97 -27.48
C MET A 120 -1.12 -27.10 -27.73
N SER A 121 -1.89 -27.29 -26.66
CA SER A 121 -3.35 -27.36 -26.75
C SER A 121 -3.94 -25.96 -26.97
N SER A 122 -4.77 -25.80 -28.01
CA SER A 122 -5.27 -24.53 -28.56
C SER A 122 -6.28 -23.74 -27.69
N LYS A 123 -6.21 -23.84 -26.36
CA LYS A 123 -7.02 -23.05 -25.41
C LYS A 123 -6.16 -22.40 -24.32
N TYR A 124 -5.02 -21.85 -24.72
CA TYR A 124 -4.27 -20.93 -23.87
C TYR A 124 -5.08 -19.64 -23.68
N PHE A 125 -5.93 -19.61 -22.66
CA PHE A 125 -6.44 -18.33 -22.18
C PHE A 125 -5.26 -17.57 -21.61
N ASP A 126 -5.12 -16.38 -22.15
CA ASP A 126 -4.14 -15.41 -21.77
C ASP A 126 -4.83 -14.42 -20.84
N PRO A 127 -4.41 -14.30 -19.56
CA PRO A 127 -4.94 -13.31 -18.62
C PRO A 127 -5.08 -11.92 -19.22
N PHE A 128 -4.19 -11.57 -20.15
CA PHE A 128 -4.01 -10.27 -20.78
C PHE A 128 -5.26 -9.61 -21.40
N ASN A 129 -6.32 -10.34 -21.73
CA ASN A 129 -7.50 -9.77 -22.41
C ASN A 129 -8.73 -9.60 -21.50
N GLU A 130 -8.60 -9.85 -20.21
CA GLU A 130 -9.72 -9.69 -19.29
C GLU A 130 -10.04 -8.22 -19.02
N LYS A 131 -11.33 -7.91 -18.83
CA LYS A 131 -11.72 -6.57 -18.37
C LYS A 131 -11.26 -6.39 -16.93
N MET A 132 -10.67 -5.24 -16.65
CA MET A 132 -10.30 -4.83 -15.30
C MET A 132 -11.40 -3.94 -14.70
N GLU A 133 -11.52 -4.01 -13.39
CA GLU A 133 -12.45 -3.18 -12.62
C GLU A 133 -11.70 -1.99 -12.04
N PHE A 134 -12.38 -0.85 -11.94
CA PHE A 134 -11.84 0.31 -11.23
C PHE A 134 -11.95 0.08 -9.72
N GLY A 135 -10.86 0.22 -8.99
CA GLY A 135 -10.85 0.06 -7.54
C GLY A 135 -9.86 0.98 -6.85
N TRP A 136 -9.92 1.00 -5.53
CA TRP A 136 -8.98 1.73 -4.68
C TRP A 136 -7.80 0.83 -4.29
N SER A 137 -6.63 1.43 -4.16
CA SER A 137 -5.41 0.69 -3.82
C SER A 137 -5.54 -0.03 -2.49
N CYS A 138 -5.30 -1.33 -2.55
CA CYS A 138 -4.99 -2.15 -1.40
C CYS A 138 -3.47 -2.17 -1.24
N ASN A 139 -2.97 -2.03 -0.02
CA ASN A 139 -1.57 -2.35 0.24
C ASN A 139 -1.38 -3.87 0.14
N TYR A 140 -0.24 -4.33 -0.37
CA TYR A 140 0.09 -5.76 -0.35
C TYR A 140 1.00 -6.09 0.82
N LYS A 141 0.61 -7.07 1.65
CA LYS A 141 1.40 -7.57 2.77
C LYS A 141 1.92 -8.94 2.37
N SER A 142 3.20 -8.99 2.07
CA SER A 142 3.87 -10.26 1.84
C SER A 142 3.70 -11.19 3.05
N ARG A 143 3.50 -12.50 2.79
CA ARG A 143 3.60 -13.54 3.84
C ARG A 143 4.96 -13.52 4.56
N TRP A 144 5.99 -13.00 3.90
CA TRP A 144 7.33 -12.81 4.44
C TRP A 144 7.60 -11.40 4.97
N ALA A 145 6.58 -10.54 5.07
CA ALA A 145 6.75 -9.14 5.51
C ALA A 145 7.40 -9.03 6.88
N PHE A 146 7.16 -9.97 7.81
CA PHE A 146 7.79 -9.94 9.13
C PHE A 146 9.31 -10.13 9.07
N LEU A 147 9.83 -10.93 8.13
CA LEU A 147 11.27 -11.08 7.88
C LEU A 147 11.80 -9.92 7.05
N LEU A 148 11.09 -9.61 5.96
CA LEU A 148 11.48 -8.60 4.99
C LEU A 148 11.45 -7.20 5.58
N ASN A 149 10.60 -6.90 6.57
CA ASN A 149 10.47 -5.56 7.16
C ASN A 149 11.06 -5.45 8.58
N HIS A 150 11.80 -6.48 9.02
CA HIS A 150 12.43 -6.47 10.33
C HIS A 150 13.56 -5.44 10.40
N LYS A 151 13.42 -4.42 11.26
CA LYS A 151 14.41 -3.33 11.40
C LYS A 151 15.52 -3.65 12.41
N GLY A 152 15.32 -4.64 13.28
CA GLY A 152 16.20 -4.91 14.42
C GLY A 152 16.39 -3.66 15.28
N ARG A 153 17.64 -3.34 15.61
CA ARG A 153 18.01 -2.15 16.40
C ARG A 153 18.24 -0.89 15.54
N LEU A 154 18.00 -0.95 14.23
CA LEU A 154 18.22 0.20 13.36
C LEU A 154 17.07 1.21 13.46
N THR A 155 17.43 2.49 13.44
CA THR A 155 16.44 3.57 13.22
C THR A 155 15.79 3.42 11.84
N THR A 156 14.50 3.76 11.71
CA THR A 156 13.78 3.69 10.42
C THR A 156 14.53 4.39 9.27
N ARG A 157 15.12 5.56 9.51
CA ARG A 157 15.91 6.28 8.49
C ARG A 157 17.11 5.48 7.99
N LYS A 158 17.95 4.95 8.89
CA LYS A 158 19.11 4.11 8.53
C LYS A 158 18.68 2.83 7.82
N TYR A 159 17.60 2.22 8.28
CA TYR A 159 17.03 1.02 7.68
C TYR A 159 16.61 1.24 6.22
N LEU A 160 15.81 2.29 5.95
CA LEU A 160 15.37 2.61 4.60
C LEU A 160 16.53 3.04 3.69
N LEU A 161 17.50 3.79 4.22
CA LEU A 161 18.70 4.18 3.44
C LEU A 161 19.55 2.99 3.01
N GLY A 162 19.58 1.92 3.80
CA GLY A 162 20.31 0.69 3.48
C GLY A 162 19.54 -0.29 2.61
N ARG A 163 18.37 0.09 2.09
CA ARG A 163 17.41 -0.78 1.40
C ARG A 163 16.86 -0.22 0.09
N LYS A 164 17.60 0.65 -0.59
CA LYS A 164 17.17 1.26 -1.86
C LYS A 164 16.88 0.20 -2.94
N LEU A 165 17.74 -0.82 -3.06
CA LEU A 165 17.51 -1.93 -3.98
C LEU A 165 16.30 -2.74 -3.54
N MET A 166 16.21 -3.10 -2.25
CA MET A 166 15.08 -3.85 -1.70
C MET A 166 13.74 -3.14 -1.88
N GLU A 167 13.66 -1.82 -1.72
CA GLU A 167 12.41 -1.07 -1.91
C GLU A 167 12.00 -0.99 -3.39
N ARG A 168 12.98 -1.00 -4.32
CA ARG A 168 12.73 -0.98 -5.77
C ARG A 168 12.23 -2.34 -6.30
N LEU A 169 12.70 -3.44 -5.74
CA LEU A 169 12.36 -4.78 -6.24
C LEU A 169 10.88 -5.12 -5.96
N PRO A 170 10.21 -5.84 -6.88
CA PRO A 170 8.89 -6.40 -6.62
C PRO A 170 8.96 -7.55 -5.60
N TYR A 171 7.91 -7.74 -4.81
CA TYR A 171 7.85 -8.78 -3.77
C TYR A 171 8.13 -10.21 -4.27
N PRO A 172 7.64 -10.65 -5.45
CA PRO A 172 7.97 -11.96 -6.00
C PRO A 172 9.47 -12.24 -6.07
N LEU A 173 10.30 -11.23 -6.37
CA LEU A 173 11.76 -11.37 -6.33
C LEU A 173 12.30 -11.41 -4.90
N LYS A 174 11.73 -10.63 -3.97
CA LYS A 174 12.12 -10.66 -2.55
C LYS A 174 11.85 -12.02 -1.92
N HIS A 175 10.74 -12.65 -2.29
CA HIS A 175 10.34 -13.95 -1.76
C HIS A 175 11.27 -15.09 -2.18
N THR A 176 11.98 -14.95 -3.30
CA THR A 176 12.94 -15.97 -3.75
C THR A 176 14.06 -16.26 -2.76
N LEU A 177 14.34 -15.36 -1.81
CA LEU A 177 15.24 -15.59 -0.67
C LEU A 177 14.77 -16.75 0.23
N PHE A 178 13.47 -17.00 0.27
CA PHE A 178 12.83 -17.96 1.18
C PHE A 178 12.35 -19.23 0.46
N HIS A 179 12.60 -19.35 -0.84
CA HIS A 179 12.17 -20.51 -1.62
C HIS A 179 12.87 -21.82 -1.20
N PRO A 180 12.19 -22.97 -1.35
CA PRO A 180 12.75 -24.27 -1.02
C PRO A 180 13.95 -24.65 -1.92
N ASP A 181 14.83 -25.52 -1.42
CA ASP A 181 16.04 -25.94 -2.14
C ASP A 181 15.72 -26.75 -3.40
N ASP A 182 14.52 -27.31 -3.53
CA ASP A 182 14.12 -28.03 -4.73
C ASP A 182 14.05 -27.10 -5.96
N LEU A 183 13.74 -25.82 -5.77
CA LEU A 183 13.83 -24.83 -6.84
C LEU A 183 15.28 -24.53 -7.20
N LYS A 184 16.25 -24.68 -6.28
CA LYS A 184 17.69 -24.59 -6.60
C LYS A 184 18.14 -25.73 -7.51
N LYS A 185 17.64 -26.96 -7.27
CA LYS A 185 17.91 -28.09 -8.17
C LYS A 185 17.37 -27.85 -9.59
N LEU A 186 16.27 -27.10 -9.72
CA LEU A 186 15.79 -26.66 -11.03
C LEU A 186 16.76 -25.64 -11.66
N ARG A 187 17.28 -24.67 -10.90
CA ARG A 187 18.27 -23.68 -11.39
C ARG A 187 19.51 -24.34 -11.98
N ASP A 188 19.89 -25.53 -11.54
CA ASP A 188 21.06 -26.26 -12.08
C ASP A 188 20.79 -26.98 -13.41
N LYS A 189 19.52 -27.15 -13.81
CA LYS A 189 19.17 -27.81 -15.07
C LYS A 189 19.58 -26.97 -16.29
N PRO A 190 19.85 -27.62 -17.45
CA PRO A 190 20.07 -26.90 -18.70
C PRO A 190 18.81 -26.10 -19.09
N PHE A 191 19.00 -25.01 -19.83
CA PHE A 191 17.92 -24.08 -20.20
C PHE A 191 16.78 -24.77 -20.95
N SER A 192 17.09 -25.67 -21.89
CA SER A 192 16.10 -26.50 -22.59
C SER A 192 15.21 -27.31 -21.63
N GLY A 193 15.79 -27.83 -20.54
CA GLY A 193 15.06 -28.54 -19.51
C GLY A 193 14.16 -27.63 -18.67
N LEU A 194 14.55 -26.37 -18.50
CA LEU A 194 13.78 -25.36 -17.75
C LEU A 194 12.52 -24.93 -18.48
N PHE A 195 12.55 -24.88 -19.81
CA PHE A 195 11.40 -24.49 -20.62
C PHE A 195 10.17 -25.37 -20.36
N PHE A 196 10.35 -26.68 -20.22
CA PHE A 196 9.25 -27.60 -19.88
C PHE A 196 8.65 -27.35 -18.50
N HIS A 197 9.48 -26.98 -17.51
CA HIS A 197 8.95 -26.58 -16.20
C HIS A 197 8.25 -25.23 -16.30
N PHE A 198 8.76 -24.31 -17.12
CA PHE A 198 8.12 -23.03 -17.34
C PHE A 198 6.70 -23.17 -17.86
N ASP A 199 6.51 -23.91 -18.95
CA ASP A 199 5.18 -24.09 -19.53
C ASP A 199 4.23 -24.73 -18.54
N LYS A 200 4.66 -25.79 -17.85
CA LYS A 200 3.84 -26.48 -16.84
C LYS A 200 3.40 -25.55 -15.72
N TYR A 201 4.32 -24.82 -15.10
CA TYR A 201 3.99 -23.93 -13.97
C TYR A 201 3.13 -22.75 -14.42
N LYS A 202 3.42 -22.20 -15.61
CA LYS A 202 2.65 -21.11 -16.19
C LYS A 202 1.22 -21.56 -16.54
N GLU A 203 1.03 -22.77 -17.05
CA GLU A 203 -0.29 -23.34 -17.35
C GLU A 203 -1.14 -23.49 -16.08
N GLU A 204 -0.58 -24.05 -15.01
CA GLU A 204 -1.28 -24.18 -13.72
C GLU A 204 -1.61 -22.80 -13.12
N ALA A 205 -0.67 -21.85 -13.18
CA ALA A 205 -0.91 -20.49 -12.74
C ALA A 205 -2.01 -19.80 -13.56
N ASN A 206 -2.00 -19.95 -14.88
CA ASN A 206 -3.05 -19.42 -15.77
C ASN A 206 -4.42 -20.05 -15.48
N LYS A 207 -4.45 -21.33 -15.08
CA LYS A 207 -5.69 -22.01 -14.68
C LYS A 207 -6.26 -21.40 -13.39
N LEU A 208 -5.43 -21.28 -12.36
CA LEU A 208 -5.81 -20.66 -11.08
C LEU A 208 -6.27 -19.21 -11.28
N TYR A 209 -5.57 -18.47 -12.14
CA TYR A 209 -5.96 -17.12 -12.53
C TYR A 209 -7.39 -17.06 -13.10
N LYS A 210 -7.75 -17.97 -14.01
CA LYS A 210 -9.12 -18.03 -14.60
C LYS A 210 -10.18 -18.37 -13.55
N GLU A 211 -9.80 -19.14 -12.54
CA GLU A 211 -10.66 -19.53 -11.42
C GLU A 211 -10.84 -18.37 -10.41
N GLY A 212 -10.12 -17.25 -10.58
CA GLY A 212 -10.13 -16.11 -9.65
C GLY A 212 -9.20 -16.30 -8.45
N GLU A 213 -8.39 -17.35 -8.45
CA GLU A 213 -7.48 -17.75 -7.38
C GLU A 213 -6.11 -17.06 -7.56
N TYR A 214 -6.15 -15.73 -7.47
CA TYR A 214 -5.02 -14.88 -7.85
C TYR A 214 -3.81 -15.03 -6.94
N PHE A 215 -3.98 -15.29 -5.64
CA PHE A 215 -2.85 -15.47 -4.72
C PHE A 215 -2.09 -16.75 -5.05
N GLU A 216 -2.79 -17.85 -5.28
CA GLU A 216 -2.19 -19.12 -5.68
C GLU A 216 -1.55 -19.01 -7.07
N ALA A 217 -2.19 -18.31 -8.00
CA ALA A 217 -1.58 -18.04 -9.31
C ALA A 217 -0.24 -17.29 -9.16
N ILE A 218 -0.19 -16.27 -8.30
CA ILE A 218 1.06 -15.53 -8.00
C ILE A 218 2.13 -16.49 -7.47
N GLU A 219 1.78 -17.39 -6.56
CA GLU A 219 2.76 -18.35 -6.02
C GLU A 219 3.36 -19.26 -7.11
N TYR A 220 2.54 -19.78 -8.03
CA TYR A 220 3.04 -20.60 -9.13
C TYR A 220 3.92 -19.79 -10.09
N TYR A 221 3.52 -18.57 -10.46
CA TYR A 221 4.36 -17.69 -11.29
C TYR A 221 5.67 -17.31 -10.59
N GLU A 222 5.63 -17.06 -9.28
CA GLU A 222 6.80 -16.71 -8.46
C GLU A 222 7.79 -17.88 -8.36
N GLN A 223 7.29 -19.10 -8.16
CA GLN A 223 8.12 -20.30 -8.11
C GLN A 223 8.94 -20.47 -9.39
N ILE A 224 8.29 -20.34 -10.56
CA ILE A 224 9.01 -20.44 -11.84
C ILE A 224 9.90 -19.22 -12.12
N LEU A 225 9.47 -18.01 -11.75
CA LEU A 225 10.32 -16.80 -11.85
C LEU A 225 11.65 -17.01 -11.12
N SER A 226 11.59 -17.62 -9.93
CA SER A 226 12.75 -17.88 -9.08
C SER A 226 13.79 -18.85 -9.67
N VAL A 227 13.44 -19.55 -10.75
CA VAL A 227 14.35 -20.42 -11.48
C VAL A 227 15.20 -19.62 -12.46
N PHE A 228 14.66 -18.55 -13.03
CA PHE A 228 15.35 -17.70 -14.01
C PHE A 228 16.04 -16.49 -13.37
N LYS A 229 15.45 -15.95 -12.29
CA LYS A 229 15.92 -14.76 -11.60
C LYS A 229 15.53 -14.79 -10.13
N TRP A 230 16.50 -14.60 -9.24
CA TRP A 230 16.29 -14.70 -7.80
C TRP A 230 17.23 -13.77 -7.03
N LEU A 231 17.01 -13.66 -5.72
CA LEU A 231 17.90 -13.03 -4.77
C LEU A 231 18.66 -14.12 -4.01
N ASP A 232 19.97 -13.90 -3.85
CA ASP A 232 20.83 -14.70 -2.99
C ASP A 232 21.43 -13.81 -1.90
N PHE A 233 21.73 -14.41 -0.74
CA PHE A 233 22.58 -13.76 0.23
C PHE A 233 24.03 -13.68 -0.30
N THR A 234 24.68 -12.53 -0.11
CA THR A 234 26.08 -12.33 -0.48
C THR A 234 27.01 -13.19 0.38
N ASP A 235 26.66 -13.35 1.66
CA ASP A 235 27.37 -14.16 2.63
C ASP A 235 26.58 -15.44 2.96
N LYS A 236 27.19 -16.60 2.68
CA LYS A 236 26.61 -17.92 2.97
C LYS A 236 26.51 -18.18 4.48
N GLU A 237 27.47 -17.71 5.27
CA GLU A 237 27.43 -17.87 6.73
C GLU A 237 26.27 -17.07 7.30
N LYS A 238 26.06 -15.84 6.81
CA LYS A 238 24.90 -15.03 7.20
C LYS A 238 23.56 -15.69 6.85
N ASN A 239 23.46 -16.34 5.69
CA ASN A 239 22.26 -17.11 5.31
C ASN A 239 22.00 -18.24 6.32
N ASP A 240 23.03 -19.05 6.59
CA ASP A 240 22.96 -20.14 7.56
C ASP A 240 22.64 -19.63 8.96
N ASP A 241 23.25 -18.54 9.42
CA ASP A 241 22.99 -17.91 10.71
C ASP A 241 21.56 -17.35 10.81
N PHE A 242 21.07 -16.71 9.74
CA PHE A 242 19.73 -16.14 9.69
C PHE A 242 18.67 -17.21 9.90
N PHE A 243 18.80 -18.36 9.23
CA PHE A 243 17.84 -19.46 9.38
C PHE A 243 18.12 -20.34 10.61
N LYS A 244 19.38 -20.71 10.91
CA LYS A 244 19.69 -21.64 12.02
C LYS A 244 19.60 -20.96 13.39
N ALA A 245 20.14 -19.75 13.53
CA ALA A 245 20.19 -19.05 14.80
C ALA A 245 18.97 -18.15 15.03
N LEU A 246 18.13 -17.96 14.01
CA LEU A 246 16.97 -17.06 14.02
C LEU A 246 17.36 -15.64 14.48
N LYS A 247 18.60 -15.23 14.18
CA LYS A 247 19.05 -13.87 14.38
C LYS A 247 18.29 -13.00 13.38
N LEU A 248 17.23 -12.36 13.87
CA LEU A 248 16.43 -11.39 13.12
C LEU A 248 17.25 -10.11 12.93
N ASP A 249 18.41 -10.20 12.29
CA ASP A 249 19.11 -9.01 11.81
C ASP A 249 18.39 -8.47 10.58
N PRO A 250 18.32 -7.13 10.41
CA PRO A 250 17.70 -6.54 9.25
C PRO A 250 18.41 -6.99 7.97
N ILE A 251 17.64 -7.42 6.97
CA ILE A 251 18.13 -7.70 5.62
C ILE A 251 18.34 -6.36 4.90
N LEU A 252 19.58 -6.04 4.57
CA LEU A 252 19.99 -4.81 3.87
C LEU A 252 20.50 -5.13 2.47
N ASP A 253 20.61 -4.11 1.61
CA ASP A 253 21.04 -4.26 0.22
C ASP A 253 22.45 -4.89 0.10
N LYS A 254 23.34 -4.62 1.06
CA LYS A 254 24.70 -5.21 1.09
C LYS A 254 24.70 -6.72 1.35
N ASP A 255 23.61 -7.24 1.91
CA ASP A 255 23.48 -8.63 2.31
C ASP A 255 22.91 -9.50 1.19
N ILE A 256 22.46 -8.89 0.11
CA ILE A 256 21.78 -9.57 -0.99
C ILE A 256 22.43 -9.25 -2.32
N LYS A 257 22.29 -10.16 -3.28
CA LYS A 257 22.64 -9.96 -4.68
C LYS A 257 21.52 -10.50 -5.56
N VAL A 258 21.19 -9.77 -6.63
CA VAL A 258 20.31 -10.30 -7.68
C VAL A 258 21.14 -11.27 -8.52
N SER A 259 20.66 -12.50 -8.63
CA SER A 259 21.29 -13.58 -9.39
C SER A 259 20.33 -14.04 -10.49
N GLU A 260 20.92 -14.50 -11.58
CA GLU A 260 20.21 -14.91 -12.78
C GLU A 260 20.78 -16.24 -13.25
N LYS A 261 19.98 -17.01 -13.99
CA LYS A 261 20.46 -18.25 -14.61
C LYS A 261 21.59 -17.89 -15.58
N ASP A 262 22.75 -18.50 -15.36
CA ASP A 262 23.89 -18.43 -16.28
C ASP A 262 23.60 -19.28 -17.52
N LEU A 263 23.72 -18.63 -18.68
CA LEU A 263 23.46 -19.19 -20.01
C LEU A 263 24.71 -19.08 -20.89
N GLY A 264 25.88 -18.76 -20.30
CA GLY A 264 27.08 -18.45 -21.06
C GLY A 264 26.90 -17.21 -21.94
N ASP A 265 27.45 -17.27 -23.15
CA ASP A 265 27.41 -16.19 -24.15
C ASP A 265 26.36 -16.44 -25.25
N ASP A 266 25.39 -17.34 -25.03
CA ASP A 266 24.32 -17.60 -26.01
C ASP A 266 23.28 -16.47 -25.96
N GLU A 267 23.42 -15.51 -26.88
CA GLU A 267 22.55 -14.33 -26.97
C GLU A 267 21.07 -14.69 -27.14
N CYS A 268 20.77 -15.76 -27.87
CA CYS A 268 19.40 -16.23 -28.10
C CYS A 268 18.77 -16.76 -26.81
N GLU A 269 19.49 -17.59 -26.04
CA GLU A 269 18.98 -18.08 -24.74
C GLU A 269 18.86 -16.93 -23.73
N ILE A 270 19.81 -15.98 -23.72
CA ILE A 270 19.77 -14.80 -22.86
C ILE A 270 18.53 -13.95 -23.16
N GLU A 271 18.24 -13.68 -24.42
CA GLU A 271 17.06 -12.93 -24.85
C GLU A 271 15.77 -13.68 -24.50
N MET A 272 15.72 -14.99 -24.76
CA MET A 272 14.57 -15.82 -24.40
C MET A 272 14.32 -15.78 -22.89
N ARG A 273 15.36 -15.93 -22.06
CA ARG A 273 15.24 -15.80 -20.60
C ARG A 273 14.70 -14.43 -20.19
N LYS A 274 15.19 -13.33 -20.77
CA LYS A 274 14.68 -11.98 -20.49
C LYS A 274 13.17 -11.92 -20.78
N ASN A 275 12.74 -12.42 -21.93
CA ASN A 275 11.33 -12.44 -22.32
C ASN A 275 10.47 -13.31 -21.39
N LEU A 276 10.97 -14.48 -20.95
CA LEU A 276 10.27 -15.33 -19.97
C LEU A 276 10.10 -14.62 -18.62
N VAL A 277 11.15 -13.97 -18.12
CA VAL A 277 11.10 -13.21 -16.86
C VAL A 277 10.13 -12.04 -16.95
N VAL A 278 10.18 -11.26 -18.05
CA VAL A 278 9.27 -10.13 -18.29
C VAL A 278 7.82 -10.61 -18.35
N THR A 279 7.56 -11.73 -19.04
CA THR A 279 6.24 -12.35 -19.13
C THR A 279 5.71 -12.75 -17.75
N LEU A 280 6.52 -13.41 -16.92
CA LEU A 280 6.11 -13.82 -15.56
C LEU A 280 5.82 -12.62 -14.66
N LEU A 281 6.69 -11.60 -14.69
CA LEU A 281 6.47 -10.36 -13.95
C LEU A 281 5.21 -9.63 -14.40
N MET A 282 4.91 -9.63 -15.71
CA MET A 282 3.64 -9.09 -16.22
C MET A 282 2.44 -9.89 -15.72
N SER A 283 2.48 -11.22 -15.76
CA SER A 283 1.40 -12.08 -15.27
C SER A 283 1.17 -11.88 -13.76
N ILE A 284 2.23 -11.78 -12.96
CA ILE A 284 2.12 -11.46 -11.53
C ILE A 284 1.56 -10.06 -11.32
N GLY A 285 2.06 -9.07 -12.05
CA GLY A 285 1.53 -7.70 -12.01
C GLY A 285 0.03 -7.64 -12.34
N TYR A 286 -0.43 -8.49 -13.27
CA TYR A 286 -1.83 -8.61 -13.63
C TYR A 286 -2.69 -9.23 -12.51
N CYS A 287 -2.17 -10.24 -11.80
CA CYS A 287 -2.81 -10.77 -10.60
C CYS A 287 -2.92 -9.69 -9.52
N TYR A 288 -1.87 -8.88 -9.33
CA TYR A 288 -1.90 -7.75 -8.40
C TYR A 288 -2.93 -6.69 -8.80
N LEU A 289 -3.11 -6.40 -10.09
CA LEU A 289 -4.19 -5.52 -10.56
C LEU A 289 -5.57 -6.06 -10.18
N LYS A 290 -5.82 -7.36 -10.39
CA LYS A 290 -7.09 -8.00 -10.04
C LYS A 290 -7.37 -7.99 -8.54
N LEU A 291 -6.33 -7.94 -7.72
CA LEU A 291 -6.41 -7.81 -6.26
C LEU A 291 -6.36 -6.36 -5.76
N PHE A 292 -6.36 -5.38 -6.67
CA PHE A 292 -6.20 -3.95 -6.38
C PHE A 292 -4.89 -3.57 -5.67
N PHE A 293 -3.86 -4.41 -5.74
CA PHE A 293 -2.51 -4.14 -5.23
C PHE A 293 -1.69 -3.32 -6.25
N PHE A 294 -2.15 -2.11 -6.58
CA PHE A 294 -1.61 -1.31 -7.68
C PHE A 294 -0.13 -0.96 -7.52
N ASP A 295 0.32 -0.59 -6.32
CA ASP A 295 1.73 -0.25 -6.08
C ASP A 295 2.67 -1.43 -6.42
N GLU A 296 2.21 -2.64 -6.12
CA GLU A 296 3.00 -3.85 -6.32
C GLU A 296 2.94 -4.34 -7.77
N ALA A 297 1.81 -4.12 -8.44
CA ALA A 297 1.71 -4.24 -9.89
C ALA A 297 2.68 -3.26 -10.60
N LEU A 298 2.72 -1.99 -10.17
CA LEU A 298 3.64 -0.98 -10.71
C LEU A 298 5.11 -1.39 -10.52
N LYS A 299 5.50 -1.93 -9.36
CA LYS A 299 6.86 -2.46 -9.15
C LYS A 299 7.19 -3.59 -10.12
N CYS A 300 6.25 -4.49 -10.40
CA CYS A 300 6.44 -5.55 -11.39
C CYS A 300 6.65 -4.97 -12.80
N PHE A 301 5.79 -4.04 -13.24
CA PHE A 301 5.90 -3.45 -14.58
C PHE A 301 7.13 -2.55 -14.74
N ASN A 302 7.47 -1.76 -13.72
CA ASN A 302 8.70 -0.96 -13.72
C ASN A 302 9.93 -1.85 -13.82
N TYR A 303 9.99 -2.93 -13.05
CA TYR A 303 11.10 -3.86 -13.10
C TYR A 303 11.17 -4.62 -14.44
N SER A 304 10.02 -4.97 -15.04
CA SER A 304 9.98 -5.51 -16.40
C SER A 304 10.57 -4.55 -17.43
N LEU A 305 10.28 -3.24 -17.34
CA LEU A 305 10.86 -2.22 -18.23
C LEU A 305 12.35 -1.98 -17.98
N GLU A 306 12.86 -2.23 -16.76
CA GLU A 306 14.31 -2.23 -16.52
C GLU A 306 15.01 -3.39 -17.24
N ILE A 307 14.34 -4.55 -17.37
CA ILE A 307 14.88 -5.74 -18.05
C ILE A 307 14.75 -5.62 -19.57
N ALA A 308 13.59 -5.18 -20.05
CA ALA A 308 13.28 -5.03 -21.47
C ALA A 308 12.58 -3.67 -21.72
N PRO A 309 13.36 -2.60 -21.95
CA PRO A 309 12.83 -1.25 -22.15
C PRO A 309 11.91 -1.09 -23.37
N GLU A 310 12.02 -2.00 -24.33
CA GLU A 310 11.25 -2.03 -25.58
C GLU A 310 9.97 -2.89 -25.49
N ALA A 311 9.71 -3.50 -24.34
CA ALA A 311 8.56 -4.39 -24.14
C ALA A 311 7.23 -3.61 -24.18
N THR A 312 6.63 -3.60 -25.38
CA THR A 312 5.45 -2.80 -25.72
C THR A 312 4.25 -3.12 -24.84
N ASP A 313 4.00 -4.40 -24.58
CA ASP A 313 2.90 -4.84 -23.72
C ASP A 313 3.07 -4.37 -22.26
N VAL A 314 4.30 -4.19 -21.77
CA VAL A 314 4.55 -3.73 -20.38
C VAL A 314 4.13 -2.27 -20.20
N TYR A 315 4.40 -1.40 -21.18
CA TYR A 315 3.93 -0.01 -21.15
C TYR A 315 2.40 0.05 -21.09
N LEU A 316 1.73 -0.78 -21.88
CA LEU A 316 0.27 -0.85 -21.85
C LEU A 316 -0.26 -1.29 -20.47
N ARG A 317 0.36 -2.30 -19.85
CA ARG A 317 -0.06 -2.75 -18.50
C ARG A 317 0.21 -1.72 -17.41
N ARG A 318 1.33 -1.01 -17.48
CA ARG A 318 1.61 0.09 -16.55
C ARG A 318 0.59 1.23 -16.72
N SER A 319 0.23 1.56 -17.96
CA SER A 319 -0.83 2.52 -18.26
C SER A 319 -2.19 2.08 -17.69
N GLN A 320 -2.56 0.81 -17.86
CA GLN A 320 -3.77 0.24 -17.25
C GLN A 320 -3.74 0.31 -15.73
N CYS A 321 -2.60 0.07 -15.09
CA CYS A 321 -2.45 0.15 -13.64
C CYS A 321 -2.83 1.52 -13.10
N PHE A 322 -2.32 2.59 -13.71
CA PHE A 322 -2.70 3.96 -13.35
C PHE A 322 -4.18 4.25 -13.68
N MET A 323 -4.67 3.80 -14.84
CA MET A 323 -6.05 4.06 -15.25
C MET A 323 -7.08 3.45 -14.29
N TYR A 324 -6.89 2.19 -13.88
CA TYR A 324 -7.86 1.46 -13.06
C TYR A 324 -7.75 1.76 -11.55
N ASN A 325 -6.66 2.38 -11.11
CA ASN A 325 -6.55 2.85 -9.74
C ASN A 325 -7.33 4.16 -9.55
N LYS A 326 -8.39 4.13 -8.74
CA LYS A 326 -9.20 5.31 -8.40
C LYS A 326 -8.46 6.34 -7.56
N GLU A 327 -7.34 5.97 -6.94
CA GLU A 327 -6.47 6.88 -6.19
C GLU A 327 -5.45 7.60 -7.07
N SER A 328 -5.36 7.29 -8.37
CA SER A 328 -4.44 7.94 -9.29
C SER A 328 -4.72 9.44 -9.41
N ASP A 329 -3.64 10.23 -9.36
CA ASP A 329 -3.69 11.66 -9.57
C ASP A 329 -3.47 12.04 -11.06
N MET A 330 -3.44 13.34 -11.35
CA MET A 330 -3.20 13.82 -12.71
C MET A 330 -1.80 13.47 -13.24
N GLN A 331 -0.79 13.41 -12.38
CA GLN A 331 0.56 13.06 -12.78
C GLN A 331 0.62 11.58 -13.20
N ASP A 332 -0.03 10.70 -12.44
CA ASP A 332 -0.19 9.28 -12.76
C ASP A 332 -0.94 9.09 -14.09
N LEU A 333 -2.04 9.81 -14.30
CA LEU A 333 -2.82 9.74 -15.54
C LEU A 333 -2.02 10.27 -16.75
N LYS A 334 -1.22 11.33 -16.59
CA LYS A 334 -0.29 11.82 -17.62
C LYS A 334 0.76 10.76 -17.97
N GLN A 335 1.32 10.11 -16.95
CA GLN A 335 2.27 9.01 -17.16
C GLN A 335 1.60 7.83 -17.87
N ALA A 336 0.35 7.52 -17.54
CA ALA A 336 -0.43 6.49 -18.22
C ALA A 336 -0.63 6.81 -19.71
N VAL A 337 -0.92 8.07 -20.06
CA VAL A 337 -1.09 8.51 -21.45
C VAL A 337 0.22 8.41 -22.21
N ASN A 338 1.33 8.82 -21.58
CA ASN A 338 2.67 8.67 -22.14
C ASN A 338 3.00 7.20 -22.44
N ASP A 339 2.72 6.31 -21.50
CA ASP A 339 2.95 4.88 -21.68
C ASP A 339 2.07 4.29 -22.78
N ALA A 340 0.78 4.67 -22.84
CA ALA A 340 -0.11 4.24 -23.93
C ALA A 340 0.39 4.72 -25.31
N ASN A 341 0.92 5.94 -25.40
CA ASN A 341 1.51 6.47 -26.64
C ASN A 341 2.75 5.70 -27.06
N LYS A 342 3.69 5.44 -26.14
CA LYS A 342 4.87 4.60 -26.42
C LYS A 342 4.48 3.21 -26.93
N ALA A 343 3.45 2.63 -26.32
CA ALA A 343 2.94 1.34 -26.71
C ALA A 343 2.35 1.38 -28.15
N LEU A 344 1.62 2.44 -28.49
CA LEU A 344 1.06 2.68 -29.83
C LEU A 344 2.10 3.06 -30.89
N GLU A 345 3.18 3.74 -30.54
CA GLU A 345 4.29 4.02 -31.47
C GLU A 345 4.86 2.73 -32.05
N LYS A 346 4.94 1.69 -31.22
CA LYS A 346 5.42 0.36 -31.60
C LYS A 346 4.34 -0.46 -32.32
N ARG A 347 3.07 -0.32 -31.92
CA ARG A 347 1.92 -1.04 -32.50
C ARG A 347 0.77 -0.11 -32.93
N PRO A 348 0.95 0.72 -33.98
CA PRO A 348 0.00 1.80 -34.30
C PRO A 348 -1.36 1.31 -34.80
N LYS A 349 -1.40 0.11 -35.41
CA LYS A 349 -2.61 -0.48 -35.99
C LYS A 349 -3.36 -1.40 -35.03
N ASP A 350 -2.84 -1.60 -33.82
CA ASP A 350 -3.46 -2.51 -32.86
C ASP A 350 -4.73 -1.88 -32.28
N LYS A 351 -5.87 -2.55 -32.48
CA LYS A 351 -7.18 -2.07 -32.02
C LYS A 351 -7.28 -2.01 -30.50
N PHE A 352 -6.68 -2.97 -29.79
CA PHE A 352 -6.73 -3.04 -28.34
C PHE A 352 -6.03 -1.82 -27.72
N TYR A 353 -4.86 -1.48 -28.24
CA TYR A 353 -4.06 -0.33 -27.79
C TYR A 353 -4.77 1.00 -28.06
N ASN A 354 -5.35 1.13 -29.26
CA ASN A 354 -6.12 2.31 -29.64
C ASN A 354 -7.37 2.49 -28.78
N ASN A 355 -8.07 1.40 -28.44
CA ASN A 355 -9.23 1.44 -27.56
C ASN A 355 -8.83 1.83 -26.14
N HIS A 356 -7.77 1.23 -25.59
CA HIS A 356 -7.24 1.60 -24.27
C HIS A 356 -6.89 3.08 -24.18
N LYS A 357 -6.21 3.63 -25.20
CA LYS A 357 -5.88 5.06 -25.23
C LYS A 357 -7.14 5.94 -25.20
N LYS A 358 -8.18 5.60 -25.97
CA LYS A 358 -9.45 6.34 -25.96
C LYS A 358 -10.13 6.27 -24.60
N ASP A 359 -10.18 5.09 -23.99
CA ASP A 359 -10.76 4.89 -22.66
C ASP A 359 -10.00 5.72 -21.62
N LEU A 360 -8.67 5.73 -21.69
CA LEU A 360 -7.83 6.54 -20.83
C LEU A 360 -8.03 8.05 -21.02
N GLU A 361 -8.12 8.53 -22.26
CA GLU A 361 -8.44 9.94 -22.56
C GLU A 361 -9.80 10.35 -21.98
N ASN A 362 -10.79 9.46 -22.03
CA ASN A 362 -12.09 9.67 -21.38
C ASN A 362 -11.96 9.74 -19.84
N VAL A 363 -11.17 8.85 -19.24
CA VAL A 363 -10.89 8.88 -17.78
C VAL A 363 -10.22 10.19 -17.37
N VAL A 364 -9.19 10.64 -18.11
CA VAL A 364 -8.51 11.91 -17.85
C VAL A 364 -9.48 13.09 -17.98
N GLN A 365 -10.28 13.12 -19.05
CA GLN A 365 -11.26 14.19 -19.25
C GLN A 365 -12.33 14.21 -18.15
N ASN A 366 -12.80 13.04 -17.69
CA ASN A 366 -13.75 12.92 -16.59
C ASN A 366 -13.14 13.38 -15.26
N TYR A 367 -11.89 13.01 -14.97
CA TYR A 367 -11.17 13.48 -13.78
C TYR A 367 -11.13 15.00 -13.73
N VAL A 368 -10.67 15.65 -14.82
CA VAL A 368 -10.59 17.11 -14.88
C VAL A 368 -11.98 17.75 -14.74
N THR A 369 -12.96 17.24 -15.47
CA THR A 369 -14.33 17.78 -15.46
C THR A 369 -14.93 17.70 -14.06
N ASN A 370 -14.79 16.57 -13.38
CA ASN A 370 -15.31 16.37 -12.02
C ASN A 370 -14.64 17.30 -11.01
N LYS A 371 -13.31 17.51 -11.10
CA LYS A 371 -12.60 18.44 -10.22
C LYS A 371 -12.99 19.89 -10.47
N VAL A 372 -13.12 20.31 -11.73
CA VAL A 372 -13.61 21.66 -12.09
C VAL A 372 -15.01 21.89 -11.55
N MET A 373 -15.92 20.93 -11.74
CA MET A 373 -17.30 21.02 -11.23
C MET A 373 -17.34 21.10 -9.70
N PHE A 374 -16.52 20.30 -9.02
CA PHE A 374 -16.39 20.33 -7.57
C PHE A 374 -15.91 21.70 -7.07
N ILE A 375 -14.88 22.28 -7.69
CA ILE A 375 -14.38 23.63 -7.32
C ILE A 375 -15.47 24.68 -7.52
N LYS A 376 -16.17 24.66 -8.66
CA LYS A 376 -17.29 25.57 -8.95
C LYS A 376 -18.40 25.45 -7.91
N GLU A 377 -18.76 24.22 -7.52
CA GLU A 377 -19.75 23.96 -6.48
C GLU A 377 -19.33 24.56 -5.13
N MET A 378 -18.05 24.42 -4.77
CA MET A 378 -17.51 24.96 -3.51
C MET A 378 -17.50 26.50 -3.50
N ILE A 379 -17.09 27.13 -4.62
CA ILE A 379 -17.14 28.59 -4.78
C ILE A 379 -18.58 29.09 -4.67
N GLY A 380 -19.51 28.51 -5.43
CA GLY A 380 -20.92 28.95 -5.43
C GLY A 380 -21.58 28.85 -4.05
N LYS A 381 -21.29 27.78 -3.29
CA LYS A 381 -21.76 27.67 -1.90
C LYS A 381 -21.15 28.71 -0.97
N ALA A 382 -19.85 29.01 -1.13
CA ALA A 382 -19.16 30.03 -0.35
C ALA A 382 -19.74 31.43 -0.60
N GLU A 383 -19.94 31.79 -1.87
CA GLU A 383 -20.57 33.07 -2.25
C GLU A 383 -21.99 33.19 -1.71
N ALA A 384 -22.80 32.13 -1.82
CA ALA A 384 -24.16 32.10 -1.27
C ALA A 384 -24.18 32.29 0.25
N GLN A 385 -23.25 31.64 0.98
CA GLN A 385 -23.14 31.76 2.43
C GLN A 385 -22.69 33.16 2.87
N LEU A 386 -21.76 33.77 2.14
CA LEU A 386 -21.34 35.16 2.37
C LEU A 386 -22.48 36.15 2.10
N ALA A 387 -23.22 35.98 0.99
CA ALA A 387 -24.38 36.81 0.66
C ALA A 387 -25.48 36.72 1.74
N LEU A 388 -25.72 35.51 2.27
CA LEU A 388 -26.67 35.29 3.36
C LEU A 388 -26.23 36.02 4.64
N ARG A 389 -24.95 35.91 5.02
CA ARG A 389 -24.38 36.62 6.18
C ARG A 389 -24.51 38.14 6.04
N GLN A 390 -24.24 38.69 4.86
CA GLN A 390 -24.42 40.12 4.59
C GLN A 390 -25.89 40.55 4.72
N LYS A 391 -26.83 39.76 4.18
CA LYS A 391 -28.28 40.03 4.30
C LYS A 391 -28.75 40.01 5.76
N LEU A 392 -28.27 39.05 6.56
CA LEU A 392 -28.58 38.98 7.99
C LEU A 392 -27.99 40.16 8.77
N LYS A 393 -26.76 40.58 8.44
CA LYS A 393 -26.14 41.77 9.03
C LYS A 393 -26.93 43.05 8.74
N LEU A 394 -27.37 43.25 7.51
CA LEU A 394 -28.21 44.38 7.13
C LEU A 394 -29.57 44.35 7.84
N LYS A 395 -30.20 43.17 7.98
CA LYS A 395 -31.44 43.03 8.75
C LYS A 395 -31.25 43.40 10.23
N ARG A 396 -30.15 42.95 10.84
CA ARG A 396 -29.80 43.29 12.23
C ARG A 396 -29.55 44.78 12.39
N GLN A 397 -28.86 45.42 11.45
CA GLN A 397 -28.65 46.87 11.45
C GLN A 397 -29.96 47.65 11.37
N ARG A 398 -30.88 47.27 10.48
CA ARG A 398 -32.22 47.89 10.40
C ARG A 398 -33.01 47.71 11.69
N TYR A 399 -33.01 46.52 12.27
CA TYR A 399 -33.68 46.26 13.55
C TYR A 399 -33.09 47.11 14.69
N LEU A 400 -31.76 47.26 14.74
CA LEU A 400 -31.10 48.14 15.70
C LEU A 400 -31.47 49.61 15.47
N GLU A 401 -31.57 50.07 14.23
CA GLU A 401 -32.04 51.42 13.90
C GLU A 401 -33.50 51.67 14.32
N GLU A 402 -34.37 50.67 14.16
CA GLU A 402 -35.76 50.71 14.60
C GLU A 402 -35.90 50.66 16.14
N THR A 403 -34.97 50.00 16.85
CA THR A 403 -35.01 49.80 18.31
C THR A 403 -34.15 50.76 19.13
N LYS A 404 -33.33 51.60 18.49
CA LYS A 404 -32.45 52.63 19.11
C LYS A 404 -33.16 53.70 19.95
N GLY A 405 -34.47 53.56 20.18
CA GLY A 405 -35.21 54.31 21.21
C GLY A 405 -35.16 53.72 22.63
N VAL A 406 -34.63 52.51 22.88
CA VAL A 406 -34.87 51.83 24.19
C VAL A 406 -33.66 51.32 24.99
N ALA A 407 -32.47 51.04 24.43
CA ALA A 407 -31.34 50.66 25.30
C ALA A 407 -29.98 50.80 24.61
N GLN A 408 -29.10 51.65 25.17
CA GLN A 408 -27.82 52.03 24.56
C GLN A 408 -26.58 51.29 25.09
N ASP A 409 -26.68 50.37 26.06
CA ASP A 409 -25.50 50.12 26.92
C ASP A 409 -24.88 48.71 26.98
N GLN A 410 -25.22 47.73 26.12
CA GLN A 410 -24.56 46.39 26.22
C GLN A 410 -24.21 45.69 24.89
N GLU A 411 -23.80 46.39 23.84
CA GLU A 411 -23.07 45.76 22.72
C GLU A 411 -21.56 45.64 23.06
N LYS A 412 -21.24 44.77 24.01
CA LYS A 412 -19.87 44.26 24.13
C LYS A 412 -19.62 43.29 22.97
N GLN A 413 -18.64 43.67 22.16
CA GLN A 413 -17.92 42.87 21.17
C GLN A 413 -17.94 41.36 21.49
N ASN A 414 -18.92 40.63 20.96
CA ASN A 414 -18.67 39.24 20.59
C ASN A 414 -17.80 39.32 19.35
N SER A 415 -16.49 39.32 19.56
CA SER A 415 -15.52 39.00 18.54
C SER A 415 -15.76 37.55 18.13
N ASP A 416 -16.75 37.32 17.26
CA ASP A 416 -17.05 36.05 16.58
C ASP A 416 -15.92 35.60 15.63
N ASP A 417 -14.71 36.16 15.80
CA ASP A 417 -13.44 35.67 15.28
C ASP A 417 -12.78 34.76 16.34
N GLU A 418 -13.55 33.87 16.97
CA GLU A 418 -12.95 32.62 17.44
C GLU A 418 -12.45 31.91 16.18
N GLN A 419 -11.17 32.15 15.92
CA GLN A 419 -10.33 31.46 14.98
C GLN A 419 -10.29 30.01 15.48
N GLU A 420 -11.32 29.25 15.15
CA GLU A 420 -11.40 27.82 15.42
C GLU A 420 -10.21 27.21 14.67
N ASP A 421 -9.15 26.94 15.42
CA ASP A 421 -7.87 26.51 14.88
C ASP A 421 -8.14 25.37 13.92
N LEU A 422 -7.57 25.49 12.71
CA LEU A 422 -7.82 24.61 11.58
C LEU A 422 -7.15 23.24 11.79
N THR A 423 -7.35 22.62 12.96
CA THR A 423 -6.89 21.29 13.31
C THR A 423 -7.58 20.26 12.41
N TYR A 424 -6.82 19.27 11.95
CA TYR A 424 -7.32 18.13 11.20
C TYR A 424 -8.42 17.43 12.04
N PRO A 425 -9.66 17.27 11.53
CA PRO A 425 -10.76 16.74 12.34
C PRO A 425 -10.41 15.36 12.89
N GLU A 426 -10.72 15.12 14.17
CA GLU A 426 -10.36 13.87 14.86
C GLU A 426 -10.99 12.65 14.17
N GLU A 427 -12.16 12.83 13.57
CA GLU A 427 -12.91 11.85 12.80
C GLU A 427 -12.11 11.32 11.60
N CYS A 428 -11.30 12.17 10.98
CA CYS A 428 -10.50 11.79 9.83
C CYS A 428 -9.39 10.81 10.23
N ARG A 429 -8.77 11.03 11.40
CA ARG A 429 -7.76 10.11 11.96
C ARG A 429 -8.37 8.75 12.30
N VAL A 430 -9.63 8.71 12.75
CA VAL A 430 -10.33 7.44 12.99
C VAL A 430 -10.48 6.68 11.68
N LEU A 431 -10.80 7.37 10.58
CA LEU A 431 -10.97 6.75 9.27
C LEU A 431 -9.63 6.31 8.65
N ASP A 432 -8.54 7.05 8.87
CA ASP A 432 -7.19 6.59 8.53
C ASP A 432 -6.87 5.26 9.25
N ILE A 433 -7.15 5.19 10.55
CA ILE A 433 -6.98 3.96 11.34
C ILE A 433 -7.88 2.84 10.79
N MET A 434 -9.13 3.13 10.40
CA MET A 434 -10.00 2.13 9.78
C MET A 434 -9.42 1.60 8.47
N LYS A 435 -8.88 2.47 7.59
CA LYS A 435 -8.24 2.06 6.33
C LYS A 435 -7.13 1.04 6.60
N ASP A 436 -6.27 1.33 7.57
CA ASP A 436 -5.19 0.43 7.98
C ASP A 436 -5.71 -0.91 8.55
N LYS A 437 -6.83 -0.88 9.29
CA LYS A 437 -7.42 -2.08 9.90
C LYS A 437 -8.20 -2.97 8.95
N TYR A 438 -8.86 -2.42 7.94
CA TYR A 438 -9.39 -3.26 6.87
C TYR A 438 -8.29 -3.98 6.13
N TYR A 439 -7.16 -3.31 5.89
CA TYR A 439 -6.02 -3.96 5.30
C TYR A 439 -5.45 -5.09 6.18
N ASP A 440 -5.36 -4.89 7.50
CA ASP A 440 -5.02 -5.97 8.44
C ASP A 440 -6.01 -7.15 8.33
N ALA A 441 -7.32 -6.89 8.16
CA ALA A 441 -8.34 -7.92 8.01
C ALA A 441 -8.23 -8.69 6.69
N VAL A 442 -8.06 -7.99 5.56
CA VAL A 442 -7.84 -8.62 4.24
C VAL A 442 -6.63 -9.54 4.29
N GLN A 443 -5.52 -9.06 4.87
CA GLN A 443 -4.33 -9.89 5.02
C GLN A 443 -4.60 -11.10 5.91
N PHE A 444 -5.25 -10.89 7.06
CA PHE A 444 -5.58 -11.97 7.99
C PHE A 444 -6.41 -13.08 7.33
N PHE A 445 -7.41 -12.74 6.51
CA PHE A 445 -8.24 -13.75 5.85
C PHE A 445 -7.52 -14.48 4.72
N ASN A 446 -6.71 -13.75 3.94
CA ASN A 446 -5.78 -14.36 2.99
C ASN A 446 -4.88 -15.36 3.71
N ASP A 447 -4.41 -14.95 4.88
CA ASP A 447 -3.52 -15.74 5.69
C ASP A 447 -4.19 -17.02 6.24
N THR A 448 -5.47 -16.97 6.56
CA THR A 448 -6.23 -18.14 7.02
C THR A 448 -6.64 -19.11 5.92
N GLU A 449 -6.33 -18.82 4.65
CA GLU A 449 -6.81 -19.56 3.47
C GLU A 449 -8.35 -19.61 3.36
N ASP A 450 -9.07 -18.73 4.08
CA ASP A 450 -10.52 -18.60 3.99
C ASP A 450 -10.90 -17.67 2.82
N LYS A 451 -10.99 -18.27 1.65
CA LYS A 451 -11.25 -17.57 0.38
C LYS A 451 -12.54 -16.76 0.39
N LYS A 452 -13.59 -17.27 1.05
CA LYS A 452 -14.88 -16.59 1.11
C LYS A 452 -14.77 -15.33 1.95
N GLN A 453 -14.20 -15.45 3.14
CA GLN A 453 -14.00 -14.29 4.02
C GLN A 453 -13.02 -13.28 3.43
N LEU A 454 -12.00 -13.75 2.70
CA LEU A 454 -11.08 -12.86 1.97
C LEU A 454 -11.81 -12.03 0.91
N GLN A 455 -12.60 -12.67 0.04
CA GLN A 455 -13.39 -11.95 -0.97
C GLN A 455 -14.36 -10.95 -0.33
N LEU A 456 -14.97 -11.33 0.79
CA LEU A 456 -15.89 -10.50 1.55
C LEU A 456 -15.19 -9.28 2.17
N ALA A 457 -14.02 -9.49 2.77
CA ALA A 457 -13.18 -8.43 3.32
C ALA A 457 -12.67 -7.47 2.24
N VAL A 458 -12.29 -7.96 1.06
CA VAL A 458 -11.88 -7.11 -0.07
C VAL A 458 -13.06 -6.26 -0.55
N LYS A 459 -14.25 -6.84 -0.74
CA LYS A 459 -15.46 -6.09 -1.11
C LYS A 459 -15.80 -5.01 -0.09
N GLU A 460 -15.72 -5.33 1.20
CA GLU A 460 -15.99 -4.39 2.28
C GLU A 460 -14.94 -3.28 2.35
N TYR A 461 -13.67 -3.59 2.11
CA TYR A 461 -12.62 -2.57 2.00
C TYR A 461 -12.89 -1.62 0.83
N GLN A 462 -13.25 -2.13 -0.35
CA GLN A 462 -13.57 -1.29 -1.51
C GLN A 462 -14.77 -0.37 -1.24
N ARG A 463 -15.79 -0.86 -0.52
CA ARG A 463 -16.93 -0.07 -0.02
C ARG A 463 -16.50 1.04 0.92
N PHE A 464 -15.69 0.70 1.92
CA PHE A 464 -15.15 1.68 2.84
C PHE A 464 -14.32 2.75 2.11
N CYS A 465 -13.46 2.34 1.16
CA CYS A 465 -12.65 3.25 0.37
C CYS A 465 -13.47 4.21 -0.48
N TYR A 466 -14.64 3.79 -0.99
CA TYR A 466 -15.58 4.70 -1.65
C TYR A 466 -16.05 5.83 -0.71
N LEU A 467 -16.50 5.48 0.50
CA LEU A 467 -16.94 6.46 1.50
C LEU A 467 -15.77 7.35 1.94
N TYR A 468 -14.61 6.74 2.17
CA TYR A 468 -13.38 7.43 2.55
C TYR A 468 -12.96 8.44 1.47
N ASP A 469 -12.94 8.06 0.18
CA ASP A 469 -12.63 8.94 -0.94
C ASP A 469 -13.65 10.07 -1.08
N LYS A 470 -14.95 9.77 -0.97
CA LYS A 470 -16.00 10.78 -1.01
C LYS A 470 -15.80 11.85 0.06
N MET A 471 -15.40 11.45 1.27
CA MET A 471 -15.11 12.36 2.38
C MET A 471 -13.75 13.06 2.22
N SER A 472 -12.70 12.33 1.86
CA SER A 472 -11.32 12.84 1.74
C SER A 472 -11.22 13.91 0.67
N ARG A 473 -12.02 13.83 -0.41
CA ARG A 473 -12.14 14.90 -1.42
C ARG A 473 -12.49 16.27 -0.83
N PHE A 474 -13.27 16.33 0.26
CA PHE A 474 -13.54 17.60 0.94
C PHE A 474 -12.42 17.99 1.90
N LEU A 475 -11.81 17.02 2.57
CA LEU A 475 -10.84 17.28 3.64
C LEU A 475 -9.46 17.65 3.10
N VAL A 476 -9.02 16.99 2.05
CA VAL A 476 -7.73 17.19 1.40
C VAL A 476 -7.76 18.38 0.44
N PHE A 477 -8.93 18.75 -0.07
CA PHE A 477 -9.05 19.86 -1.02
C PHE A 477 -8.61 21.19 -0.41
N ASP A 478 -7.49 21.71 -0.91
CA ASP A 478 -7.00 23.06 -0.62
C ASP A 478 -7.30 23.99 -1.80
N PRO A 479 -8.10 25.07 -1.62
CA PRO A 479 -8.39 26.02 -2.69
C PRO A 479 -7.16 26.84 -3.14
N THR A 480 -6.05 26.79 -2.40
CA THR A 480 -4.80 27.50 -2.75
C THR A 480 -3.82 26.62 -3.54
N GLU A 481 -3.98 25.30 -3.50
CA GLU A 481 -3.11 24.33 -4.17
C GLU A 481 -3.90 23.56 -5.24
N ILE A 482 -4.47 24.29 -6.21
CA ILE A 482 -5.20 23.68 -7.33
C ILE A 482 -4.21 23.30 -8.44
N GLU A 483 -4.31 22.07 -8.95
CA GLU A 483 -3.49 21.61 -10.07
C GLU A 483 -3.65 22.53 -11.29
N GLU A 484 -2.54 22.84 -11.97
CA GLU A 484 -2.50 23.81 -13.07
C GLU A 484 -3.49 23.46 -14.20
N ASP A 485 -3.59 22.18 -14.61
CA ASP A 485 -4.51 21.77 -15.68
C ASP A 485 -5.98 21.99 -15.31
N ILE A 486 -6.30 21.90 -14.01
CA ILE A 486 -7.64 22.15 -13.48
C ILE A 486 -7.87 23.66 -13.41
N TYR A 487 -6.89 24.42 -12.90
CA TYR A 487 -6.96 25.87 -12.75
C TYR A 487 -7.14 26.60 -14.09
N GLN A 488 -6.43 26.15 -15.14
CA GLN A 488 -6.55 26.71 -16.49
C GLN A 488 -7.96 26.56 -17.09
N ARG A 489 -8.72 25.54 -16.66
CA ARG A 489 -10.10 25.31 -17.12
C ARG A 489 -11.16 26.07 -16.31
N LEU A 490 -10.77 26.73 -15.22
CA LEU A 490 -11.67 27.62 -14.49
C LEU A 490 -11.88 28.93 -15.27
N GLY A 491 -13.08 29.51 -15.17
CA GLY A 491 -13.35 30.83 -15.73
C GLY A 491 -12.70 31.94 -14.89
N GLU A 492 -12.58 33.14 -15.48
CA GLU A 492 -11.96 34.29 -14.79
C GLU A 492 -12.73 34.71 -13.53
N SER A 493 -14.05 34.51 -13.50
CA SER A 493 -14.87 34.69 -12.30
C SER A 493 -14.45 33.77 -11.17
N GLU A 494 -14.26 32.48 -11.44
CA GLU A 494 -13.87 31.48 -10.45
C GLU A 494 -12.44 31.71 -9.95
N LYS A 495 -11.52 32.07 -10.85
CA LYS A 495 -10.14 32.45 -10.48
C LYS A 495 -10.11 33.68 -9.57
N THR A 496 -10.92 34.69 -9.89
CA THR A 496 -11.08 35.90 -9.07
C THR A 496 -11.66 35.55 -7.69
N ALA A 497 -12.64 34.64 -7.64
CA ALA A 497 -13.24 34.17 -6.40
C ALA A 497 -12.23 33.42 -5.51
N LEU A 498 -11.40 32.55 -6.09
CA LEU A 498 -10.33 31.84 -5.36
C LEU A 498 -9.23 32.77 -4.85
N SER A 499 -9.01 33.90 -5.51
CA SER A 499 -8.08 34.94 -5.05
C SER A 499 -8.62 35.74 -3.85
N ASN A 500 -9.93 35.64 -3.55
CA ASN A 500 -10.55 36.36 -2.44
C ASN A 500 -10.41 35.57 -1.12
N PRO A 501 -9.67 36.08 -0.12
CA PRO A 501 -9.43 35.35 1.13
C PRO A 501 -10.71 35.08 1.93
N LYS A 502 -11.76 35.90 1.77
CA LYS A 502 -13.05 35.66 2.43
C LYS A 502 -13.76 34.43 1.85
N ILE A 503 -13.68 34.23 0.54
CA ILE A 503 -14.26 33.06 -0.13
C ILE A 503 -13.49 31.81 0.26
N VAL A 504 -12.15 31.87 0.26
CA VAL A 504 -11.29 30.76 0.71
C VAL A 504 -11.59 30.36 2.16
N LYS A 505 -11.72 31.33 3.09
CA LYS A 505 -12.13 31.06 4.48
C LYS A 505 -13.49 30.35 4.53
N GLU A 506 -14.45 30.77 3.72
CA GLU A 506 -15.79 30.16 3.68
C GLU A 506 -15.77 28.75 3.06
N ILE A 507 -15.01 28.52 1.98
CA ILE A 507 -14.78 27.19 1.39
C ILE A 507 -14.25 26.22 2.46
N ASN A 508 -13.28 26.67 3.26
CA ASN A 508 -12.71 25.86 4.34
C ASN A 508 -13.71 25.48 5.43
N ILE A 509 -14.70 26.34 5.71
CA ILE A 509 -15.80 26.02 6.63
C ILE A 509 -16.76 25.02 5.98
N ILE A 510 -17.13 25.25 4.71
CA ILE A 510 -18.09 24.42 3.98
C ILE A 510 -17.55 23.00 3.79
N ARG A 511 -16.27 22.85 3.43
CA ARG A 511 -15.68 21.52 3.18
C ARG A 511 -15.73 20.64 4.43
N ARG A 512 -15.47 21.21 5.61
CA ARG A 512 -15.56 20.52 6.91
C ARG A 512 -16.98 20.10 7.24
N ARG A 513 -17.94 21.02 7.10
CA ARG A 513 -19.36 20.71 7.32
C ARG A 513 -19.87 19.63 6.37
N LYS A 514 -19.41 19.64 5.11
CA LYS A 514 -19.76 18.62 4.13
C LYS A 514 -19.15 17.25 4.46
N ALA A 515 -17.88 17.22 4.88
CA ALA A 515 -17.24 16.01 5.36
C ALA A 515 -17.96 15.41 6.58
N ALA A 516 -18.30 16.25 7.57
CA ALA A 516 -19.07 15.82 8.74
C ALA A 516 -20.46 15.29 8.35
N LYS A 517 -21.15 15.98 7.45
CA LYS A 517 -22.47 15.56 6.96
C LYS A 517 -22.44 14.21 6.23
N ILE A 518 -21.36 13.86 5.53
CA ILE A 518 -21.22 12.53 4.90
C ILE A 518 -21.25 11.41 5.95
N LEU A 519 -20.78 11.67 7.18
CA LEU A 519 -20.85 10.73 8.30
C LEU A 519 -22.20 10.75 9.03
N GLU A 520 -23.11 11.66 8.68
CA GLU A 520 -24.46 11.76 9.24
C GLU A 520 -25.54 11.26 8.26
N ASP A 521 -25.28 11.39 6.95
CA ASP A 521 -26.20 11.00 5.88
C ASP A 521 -26.34 9.46 5.73
N GLU A 522 -27.32 8.99 4.95
CA GLU A 522 -27.66 7.56 4.78
C GLU A 522 -26.50 6.66 4.29
N ASP A 523 -25.42 7.26 3.77
CA ASP A 523 -24.19 6.55 3.39
C ASP A 523 -23.48 5.90 4.59
N VAL A 524 -23.83 6.25 5.83
CA VAL A 524 -23.32 5.58 7.05
C VAL A 524 -23.64 4.09 7.06
N ASN A 525 -24.70 3.66 6.36
CA ASN A 525 -25.02 2.24 6.23
C ASN A 525 -23.92 1.44 5.49
N ILE A 526 -23.02 2.12 4.77
CA ILE A 526 -21.84 1.51 4.12
C ILE A 526 -20.72 1.27 5.15
N LEU A 527 -20.71 2.00 6.26
CA LEU A 527 -19.66 1.92 7.26
C LEU A 527 -19.88 0.73 8.18
N ASN A 528 -18.96 -0.24 8.17
CA ASN A 528 -18.92 -1.26 9.21
C ASN A 528 -18.76 -0.63 10.59
N PHE A 529 -19.85 -0.58 11.34
CA PHE A 529 -19.88 0.08 12.64
C PHE A 529 -18.96 -0.58 13.67
N GLN A 530 -18.73 -1.89 13.57
CA GLN A 530 -17.81 -2.60 14.46
C GLN A 530 -16.37 -2.16 14.21
N MET A 531 -15.97 -2.08 12.94
CA MET A 531 -14.65 -1.57 12.54
C MET A 531 -14.46 -0.11 12.97
N PHE A 532 -15.50 0.71 12.81
CA PHE A 532 -15.48 2.11 13.26
C PHE A 532 -15.32 2.23 14.78
N GLN A 533 -16.11 1.51 15.56
CA GLN A 533 -15.97 1.49 17.03
C GLN A 533 -14.58 1.02 17.47
N TYR A 534 -14.02 0.04 16.77
CA TYR A 534 -12.67 -0.46 17.04
C TYR A 534 -11.61 0.61 16.76
N ALA A 535 -11.65 1.24 15.59
CA ALA A 535 -10.75 2.33 15.23
C ALA A 535 -10.87 3.53 16.19
N LEU A 536 -12.10 3.87 16.62
CA LEU A 536 -12.33 4.93 17.59
C LEU A 536 -11.68 4.61 18.95
N LYS A 537 -11.76 3.36 19.43
CA LYS A 537 -11.08 2.93 20.66
C LYS A 537 -9.56 3.03 20.53
N LEU A 538 -8.99 2.64 19.39
CA LEU A 538 -7.55 2.76 19.12
C LEU A 538 -7.13 4.24 19.12
N PHE A 539 -7.88 5.09 18.43
CA PHE A 539 -7.65 6.54 18.40
C PHE A 539 -7.66 7.15 19.81
N GLN A 540 -8.67 6.83 20.63
CA GLN A 540 -8.75 7.31 22.01
C GLN A 540 -7.57 6.83 22.87
N LYS A 541 -7.10 5.60 22.65
CA LYS A 541 -5.92 5.05 23.33
C LYS A 541 -4.65 5.80 22.93
N GLU A 542 -4.46 6.09 21.64
CA GLU A 542 -3.33 6.89 21.16
C GLU A 542 -3.35 8.33 21.69
N LYS A 543 -4.53 8.96 21.71
CA LYS A 543 -4.73 10.31 22.25
C LYS A 543 -4.35 10.37 23.73
N LYS A 544 -4.82 9.40 24.54
CA LYS A 544 -4.45 9.28 25.96
C LYS A 544 -2.94 9.07 26.15
N LYS A 545 -2.32 8.27 25.29
CA LYS A 545 -0.86 8.03 25.33
C LYS A 545 -0.08 9.31 25.02
N LYS A 546 -0.45 10.05 23.97
CA LYS A 546 0.19 11.33 23.60
C LYS A 546 0.05 12.39 24.70
N LEU A 547 -1.14 12.51 25.31
CA LEU A 547 -1.35 13.42 26.44
C LEU A 547 -0.46 13.07 27.63
N LYS A 548 -0.34 11.78 27.96
CA LYS A 548 0.57 11.32 29.02
C LYS A 548 2.04 11.60 28.70
N GLU A 549 2.47 11.39 27.45
CA GLU A 549 3.83 11.69 27.00
C GLU A 549 4.12 13.20 27.05
N GLU A 550 3.16 14.06 26.71
CA GLU A 550 3.26 15.52 26.82
C GLU A 550 3.31 15.98 28.28
N GLU A 551 2.50 15.39 29.16
CA GLU A 551 2.54 15.66 30.60
C GLU A 551 3.88 15.24 31.22
N GLU A 552 4.38 14.04 30.89
CA GLU A 552 5.70 13.58 31.33
C GLU A 552 6.82 14.48 30.79
N LYS A 553 6.69 14.98 29.56
CA LYS A 553 7.65 15.93 28.98
C LYS A 553 7.62 17.28 29.71
N LYS A 554 6.43 17.82 29.98
CA LYS A 554 6.25 19.06 30.76
C LYS A 554 6.81 18.91 32.18
N GLN A 555 6.53 17.79 32.84
CA GLN A 555 7.10 17.47 34.16
C GLN A 555 8.63 17.42 34.13
N ARG A 556 9.24 16.77 33.12
CA ARG A 556 10.71 16.76 32.96
C ARG A 556 11.27 18.15 32.69
N GLU A 557 10.60 18.98 31.89
CA GLU A 557 11.01 20.37 31.64
C GLU A 557 10.92 21.23 32.91
N GLU A 558 9.86 21.05 33.71
CA GLU A 558 9.71 21.70 35.02
C GLU A 558 10.76 21.23 36.04
N GLU A 559 11.08 19.92 36.06
CA GLU A 559 12.15 19.37 36.90
C GLU A 559 13.52 19.94 36.52
N LEU A 560 13.80 20.13 35.21
CA LEU A 560 15.04 20.77 34.74
C LEU A 560 15.11 22.25 35.13
N LEU A 561 14.00 22.98 35.03
CA LEU A 561 13.93 24.40 35.44
C LEU A 561 14.02 24.59 36.95
N ASN A 562 13.40 23.71 37.74
CA ASN A 562 13.42 23.76 39.21
C ASN A 562 14.71 23.18 39.80
N GLY A 563 15.31 22.19 39.15
CA GLY A 563 16.61 21.60 39.54
C GLY A 563 17.75 22.62 39.48
N GLY A 564 17.74 23.54 38.51
CA GLY A 564 18.71 24.63 38.41
C GLY A 564 18.67 25.63 39.57
N LYS A 565 17.51 25.82 40.22
CA LYS A 565 17.38 26.70 41.40
C LYS A 565 17.82 26.02 42.70
N LYS A 566 17.78 24.68 42.78
CA LYS A 566 18.28 23.96 43.96
C LYS A 566 19.80 23.88 44.01
N GLN A 567 20.49 23.81 42.86
CA GLN A 567 21.96 23.76 42.85
C GLN A 567 22.66 25.07 43.27
N THR A 568 22.03 26.23 43.14
CA THR A 568 22.58 27.50 43.65
C THR A 568 22.37 27.70 45.15
N ALA A 569 21.39 27.03 45.77
CA ALA A 569 21.20 27.05 47.23
C ALA A 569 22.01 25.93 47.96
N GLN A 570 22.36 24.85 47.27
CA GLN A 570 23.03 23.68 47.87
C GLN A 570 24.56 23.81 48.01
N GLY A 571 25.18 24.86 47.44
CA GLY A 571 26.59 25.20 47.69
C GLY A 571 26.86 25.67 49.13
N SER A 572 25.83 26.09 49.86
CA SER A 572 25.93 26.48 51.28
C SER A 572 25.63 25.30 52.22
N MET A 573 24.60 24.50 51.92
CA MET A 573 24.15 23.42 52.82
C MET A 573 25.04 22.17 52.77
N GLY A 574 25.73 21.90 51.65
CA GLY A 574 26.71 20.81 51.56
C GLY A 574 27.89 20.97 52.52
N LYS A 575 28.32 22.21 52.80
CA LYS A 575 29.35 22.48 53.82
C LYS A 575 28.84 22.20 55.23
N LEU A 576 27.57 22.48 55.52
CA LEU A 576 26.97 22.26 56.85
C LEU A 576 26.76 20.77 57.15
N ILE A 577 26.35 19.98 56.14
CA ILE A 577 26.19 18.52 56.29
C ILE A 577 27.55 17.84 56.45
N LEU A 578 28.58 18.28 55.74
CA LEU A 578 29.94 17.75 55.92
C LEU A 578 30.50 18.05 57.32
N ILE A 579 30.23 19.25 57.86
CA ILE A 579 30.63 19.64 59.23
C ILE A 579 29.89 18.80 60.27
N ASN A 580 28.57 18.60 60.13
CA ASN A 580 27.80 17.77 61.05
C ASN A 580 28.19 16.28 60.96
N PHE A 581 28.53 15.77 59.77
CA PHE A 581 29.01 14.40 59.61
C PHE A 581 30.39 14.21 60.24
N LEU A 582 31.31 15.17 60.07
CA LEU A 582 32.60 15.19 60.77
C LEU A 582 32.44 15.26 62.29
N PHE A 583 31.52 16.08 62.78
CA PHE A 583 31.21 16.18 64.21
C PHE A 583 30.66 14.85 64.76
N PHE A 584 29.75 14.20 64.03
CA PHE A 584 29.22 12.89 64.41
C PHE A 584 30.30 11.81 64.42
N MET A 585 31.22 11.83 63.46
CA MET A 585 32.35 10.90 63.42
C MET A 585 33.31 11.12 64.59
N VAL A 586 33.58 12.37 64.99
CA VAL A 586 34.42 12.68 66.15
C VAL A 586 33.75 12.23 67.46
N VAL A 587 32.44 12.44 67.62
CA VAL A 587 31.68 11.99 68.80
C VAL A 587 31.60 10.46 68.84
N ALA A 588 31.31 9.80 67.72
CA ALA A 588 31.27 8.34 67.63
C ALA A 588 32.65 7.70 67.90
N SER A 589 33.73 8.34 67.43
CA SER A 589 35.11 7.90 67.72
C SER A 589 35.43 8.03 69.21
N GLY A 590 35.00 9.11 69.86
CA GLY A 590 35.17 9.31 71.31
C GLY A 590 34.40 8.28 72.15
N ILE A 591 33.18 7.93 71.73
CA ILE A 591 32.35 6.92 72.41
C ILE A 591 32.96 5.52 72.22
N MET A 592 33.46 5.19 71.02
CA MET A 592 34.13 3.91 70.77
C MET A 592 35.45 3.77 71.54
N PHE A 593 36.21 4.86 71.71
CA PHE A 593 37.46 4.82 72.50
C PHE A 593 37.19 4.63 74.01
N ALA A 594 36.05 5.09 74.51
CA ALA A 594 35.67 4.95 75.91
C ALA A 594 35.01 3.58 76.25
N SER A 595 34.45 2.89 75.24
CA SER A 595 33.68 1.64 75.46
C SER A 595 34.42 0.36 75.08
N GLY A 596 35.57 0.43 74.40
CA GLY A 596 36.41 -0.74 74.11
C GLY A 596 35.77 -1.78 73.20
N THR A 597 34.65 -1.46 72.55
CA THR A 597 33.91 -2.36 71.65
C THR A 597 34.34 -2.14 70.21
N SER A 598 34.62 -3.25 69.50
CA SER A 598 35.06 -3.20 68.11
C SER A 598 33.87 -2.98 67.17
N LEU A 599 34.08 -2.25 66.07
CA LEU A 599 33.06 -1.91 65.07
C LEU A 599 32.37 -3.15 64.44
N PHE A 600 33.00 -4.32 64.53
CA PHE A 600 32.49 -5.56 63.93
C PHE A 600 31.33 -6.19 64.72
N ASP A 601 31.23 -5.94 66.02
CA ASP A 601 30.16 -6.52 66.85
C ASP A 601 28.81 -5.81 66.65
N LEU A 602 28.83 -4.55 66.19
CA LEU A 602 27.62 -3.74 65.99
C LEU A 602 26.87 -4.07 64.69
N LEU A 603 27.53 -4.70 63.71
CA LEU A 603 26.97 -4.85 62.35
C LEU A 603 26.36 -6.22 62.04
N GLY A 604 26.33 -7.17 62.98
CA GLY A 604 25.41 -8.32 62.97
C GLY A 604 25.23 -9.05 61.63
N VAL A 605 26.33 -9.37 60.92
CA VAL A 605 26.27 -10.06 59.62
C VAL A 605 26.41 -11.57 59.82
N THR A 606 25.31 -12.31 59.84
CA THR A 606 25.30 -13.77 59.70
C THR A 606 25.08 -14.18 58.24
N TYR A 607 26.07 -14.87 57.66
CA TYR A 607 26.10 -15.44 56.31
C TYR A 607 25.07 -16.57 56.12
N PHE A 608 24.27 -16.54 55.05
CA PHE A 608 23.47 -17.69 54.59
C PHE A 608 24.03 -18.26 53.27
N ALA A 609 24.35 -19.55 53.30
CA ALA A 609 24.86 -20.35 52.18
C ALA A 609 23.72 -21.07 51.44
N ALA A 610 23.86 -21.17 50.11
CA ALA A 610 22.91 -21.79 49.18
C ALA A 610 22.87 -23.33 49.26
N LYS A 611 21.69 -23.91 49.04
CA LYS A 611 21.49 -25.38 48.91
C LYS A 611 20.76 -25.71 47.61
N LYS A 612 21.46 -26.41 46.71
CA LYS A 612 20.94 -27.11 45.52
C LYS A 612 20.03 -28.27 45.94
N LYS A 613 19.01 -28.58 45.13
CA LYS A 613 18.30 -29.87 45.17
C LYS A 613 17.98 -30.36 43.75
N ASP A 614 18.44 -31.57 43.47
CA ASP A 614 18.08 -32.47 42.37
C ASP A 614 16.75 -33.20 42.68
N GLU A 615 16.34 -34.04 41.70
CA GLU A 615 15.19 -34.99 41.62
C GLU A 615 14.01 -34.40 40.81
N GLY A 616 13.50 -35.00 39.71
CA GLY A 616 13.61 -36.35 39.18
C GLY A 616 12.25 -37.06 39.25
N PHE A 617 11.45 -36.97 38.18
CA PHE A 617 10.52 -38.01 37.69
C PHE A 617 10.12 -37.70 36.23
#